data_AF-A0A7S4C4D9-F1
#
_entry.id   AF-A0A7S4C4D9-F1
#
_cell.length_a   1.000
_cell.length_b   1.000
_cell.length_c   1.000
_cell.angle_alpha   90.00
_cell.angle_beta   90.00
_cell.angle_gamma   90.00
#
_symmetry.space_group_name_H-M   'P 1'
#
loop_
_entity.id
_entity.type
_entity.pdbx_description
1 polymer ?
#
loop_
_entity_poly.entity_id
_entity_poly.type
_entity_poly.pdbx_seq_one_letter_code
_entity_poly.pdbx_strand_id
1 'polypeptide(L)'
;AAEGGNSLRDAQVPTVESRTKPSKPTISFVTDELDGIPTGVHLHVQIQELEEGLACVTQYNAPYGSVTAVKDLAAFPARDSPYKFVLMAAKDRIDSDVYSLAAIGHYEEVFTQTMCNACARLDRDVWWYFRPGIAIGFAASSDVLLNKVGDSISLDQEDAQQRLSWTLDGVNGGYRAGLSVNLAEDSKQRKVFKYCNIRANRLQPAVQAEMGIPSSPHLPLIVPPLQCPPQRIPTARTPSLPPSRSTRHPQTAPPSPTIPAPDSLPPSTSAFSSAPSPFDLLASDVLALAPLPAPLPMSYETMPPLSAPELMPLPPTPPSEKGDFEGRRDAAVMSGSLIAVVSGAIGAALVLLCVLASAWCQRRRQGLQ
;
A
#
# COMPACT_ATOMS: atom_id res chain seq x y z
N ALA A 1 14.23 -84.97 12.77
CA ALA A 1 15.34 -84.21 13.38
C ALA A 1 15.33 -82.79 12.82
N ALA A 2 15.67 -81.81 13.66
CA ALA A 2 15.64 -80.37 13.46
C ALA A 2 14.28 -79.68 13.69
N GLU A 3 14.04 -79.38 14.96
CA GLU A 3 13.18 -78.31 15.45
C GLU A 3 13.79 -76.93 15.13
N GLY A 4 12.94 -75.93 14.90
CA GLY A 4 13.36 -74.54 14.72
C GLY A 4 12.19 -73.59 14.94
N GLY A 5 11.91 -73.30 16.21
CA GLY A 5 10.88 -72.35 16.62
C GLY A 5 11.29 -70.91 16.33
N ASN A 6 10.37 -70.12 15.78
CA ASN A 6 10.50 -68.67 15.68
C ASN A 6 9.42 -67.99 16.51
N SER A 7 9.91 -67.30 17.54
CA SER A 7 9.20 -66.44 18.49
C SER A 7 8.63 -65.22 17.77
N LEU A 8 7.31 -65.07 17.75
CA LEU A 8 6.66 -63.77 17.54
C LEU A 8 7.06 -62.86 18.72
N ARG A 9 7.59 -61.67 18.42
CA ARG A 9 7.71 -60.56 19.36
C ARG A 9 6.79 -59.45 18.90
N ASP A 10 5.89 -59.05 19.80
CA ASP A 10 5.01 -57.89 19.70
C ASP A 10 5.84 -56.60 19.57
N ALA A 11 5.67 -55.91 18.44
CA ALA A 11 6.16 -54.55 18.26
C ALA A 11 5.12 -53.57 18.83
N GLN A 12 5.42 -52.98 19.97
CA GLN A 12 4.70 -51.86 20.55
C GLN A 12 4.68 -50.67 19.58
N VAL A 13 3.47 -50.22 19.24
CA VAL A 13 3.21 -48.98 18.51
C VAL A 13 3.47 -47.80 19.44
N PRO A 14 4.39 -46.86 19.11
CA PRO A 14 4.61 -45.68 19.93
C PRO A 14 3.44 -44.71 19.82
N THR A 15 2.87 -44.38 20.97
CA THR A 15 1.87 -43.34 21.19
C THR A 15 2.42 -41.99 20.74
N VAL A 16 1.78 -41.37 19.75
CA VAL A 16 2.13 -40.05 19.24
C VAL A 16 1.72 -39.00 20.27
N GLU A 17 2.72 -38.38 20.90
CA GLU A 17 2.58 -37.28 21.85
C GLU A 17 1.96 -36.03 21.20
N SER A 18 1.24 -35.31 22.06
CA SER A 18 0.43 -34.12 21.80
C SER A 18 1.16 -33.03 21.01
N ARG A 19 0.55 -32.59 19.90
CA ARG A 19 0.87 -31.32 19.23
C ARG A 19 0.71 -30.15 20.20
N THR A 20 1.83 -29.58 20.61
CA THR A 20 1.91 -28.24 21.18
C THR A 20 1.37 -27.21 20.17
N LYS A 21 0.46 -26.35 20.64
CA LYS A 21 -0.06 -25.22 19.86
C LYS A 21 1.12 -24.37 19.36
N PRO A 22 1.20 -24.06 18.05
CA PRO A 22 2.23 -23.15 17.55
C PRO A 22 2.07 -21.79 18.25
N SER A 23 3.15 -21.33 18.89
CA SER A 23 3.24 -20.00 19.49
C SER A 23 3.02 -18.95 18.41
N LYS A 24 2.16 -17.97 18.70
CA LYS A 24 1.88 -16.83 17.82
C LYS A 24 3.22 -16.14 17.48
N PRO A 25 3.57 -15.94 16.20
CA PRO A 25 4.79 -15.21 15.86
C PRO A 25 4.70 -13.78 16.41
N THR A 26 5.64 -13.43 17.27
CA THR A 26 5.78 -12.06 17.79
C THR A 26 6.48 -11.23 16.72
N ILE A 27 5.73 -10.36 16.06
CA ILE A 27 6.29 -9.39 15.10
C ILE A 27 6.86 -8.25 15.93
N SER A 28 8.18 -8.06 15.89
CA SER A 28 8.85 -6.92 16.51
C SER A 28 8.75 -5.71 15.59
N PHE A 29 8.04 -4.67 16.03
CA PHE A 29 7.97 -3.40 15.30
C PHE A 29 9.22 -2.58 15.59
N VAL A 30 9.87 -2.07 14.54
CA VAL A 30 10.82 -0.97 14.67
C VAL A 30 9.99 0.29 14.82
N THR A 31 9.94 0.87 16.02
CA THR A 31 9.30 2.16 16.24
C THR A 31 10.39 3.22 16.25
N ASP A 32 10.31 4.19 15.36
CA ASP A 32 11.15 5.38 15.45
C ASP A 32 10.82 6.11 16.77
N GLU A 33 11.88 6.41 17.53
CA GLU A 33 11.85 6.70 18.97
C GLU A 33 11.11 8.01 19.29
N LEU A 34 10.85 8.83 18.28
CA LEU A 34 10.27 10.16 18.44
C LEU A 34 8.74 10.22 18.48
N ASP A 35 8.00 9.23 17.93
CA ASP A 35 6.52 9.28 17.92
C ASP A 35 5.82 7.96 18.27
N GLY A 36 6.54 6.84 18.36
CA GLY A 36 5.95 5.52 18.62
C GLY A 36 4.92 5.08 17.57
N ILE A 37 4.97 5.68 16.38
CA ILE A 37 4.15 5.31 15.23
C ILE A 37 4.91 4.20 14.48
N PRO A 38 4.23 3.13 14.02
CA PRO A 38 4.87 2.10 13.21
C PRO A 38 5.55 2.65 11.94
N THR A 39 6.72 2.12 11.58
CA THR A 39 7.41 2.38 10.30
C THR A 39 7.55 1.08 9.50
N GLY A 40 7.84 1.20 8.21
CA GLY A 40 8.04 0.06 7.32
C GLY A 40 6.74 -0.51 6.74
N VAL A 41 6.91 -1.63 6.05
CA VAL A 41 5.80 -2.41 5.48
C VAL A 41 5.38 -3.50 6.46
N HIS A 42 4.08 -3.55 6.77
CA HIS A 42 3.51 -4.53 7.71
C HIS A 42 2.68 -5.57 6.96
N LEU A 43 3.00 -6.84 7.18
CA LEU A 43 2.29 -7.99 6.63
C LEU A 43 1.39 -8.63 7.69
N HIS A 44 0.16 -8.98 7.32
CA HIS A 44 -0.80 -9.71 8.18
C HIS A 44 -0.96 -9.11 9.59
N VAL A 45 -1.07 -7.78 9.68
CA VAL A 45 -1.17 -7.05 10.95
C VAL A 45 -2.63 -6.79 11.33
N GLN A 46 -2.95 -6.89 12.62
CA GLN A 46 -4.28 -6.53 13.11
C GLN A 46 -4.50 -5.02 12.95
N ILE A 47 -5.69 -4.63 12.48
CA ILE A 47 -6.05 -3.21 12.29
C ILE A 47 -5.86 -2.43 13.59
N GLN A 48 -6.27 -3.00 14.72
CA GLN A 48 -6.15 -2.38 16.04
C GLN A 48 -4.70 -2.13 16.45
N GLU A 49 -3.79 -3.04 16.12
CA GLU A 49 -2.37 -2.98 16.48
C GLU A 49 -1.66 -1.89 15.68
N LEU A 50 -1.91 -1.82 14.37
CA LEU A 50 -1.32 -0.80 13.51
C LEU A 50 -1.87 0.61 13.79
N GLU A 51 -3.12 0.72 14.22
CA GLU A 51 -3.79 2.00 14.50
C GLU A 51 -3.70 2.40 15.99
N GLU A 52 -2.94 1.67 16.80
CA GLU A 52 -2.76 1.99 18.21
C GLU A 52 -2.05 3.34 18.37
N GLY A 53 -2.66 4.25 19.15
CA GLY A 53 -2.16 5.62 19.32
C GLY A 53 -2.52 6.58 18.17
N LEU A 54 -3.22 6.10 17.13
CA LEU A 54 -3.66 6.93 15.99
C LEU A 54 -5.18 7.16 15.99
N ALA A 55 -5.58 8.37 15.65
CA ALA A 55 -6.96 8.75 15.32
C ALA A 55 -7.10 8.74 13.80
N CYS A 56 -7.54 7.60 13.26
CA CYS A 56 -7.68 7.40 11.81
C CYS A 56 -9.14 7.54 11.34
N VAL A 57 -9.34 8.23 10.23
CA VAL A 57 -10.63 8.35 9.52
C VAL A 57 -10.52 7.65 8.18
N THR A 58 -11.42 6.70 7.91
CA THR A 58 -11.44 5.99 6.62
C THR A 58 -11.96 6.92 5.54
N GLN A 59 -11.14 7.16 4.52
CA GLN A 59 -11.49 8.00 3.37
C GLN A 59 -11.93 7.15 2.20
N TYR A 60 -11.21 6.04 1.98
CA TYR A 60 -11.50 5.13 0.89
C TYR A 60 -11.50 3.69 1.39
N ASN A 61 -12.56 2.96 1.09
CA ASN A 61 -12.63 1.51 1.29
C ASN A 61 -13.50 0.91 0.19
N ALA A 62 -12.86 0.34 -0.83
CA ALA A 62 -13.53 -0.25 -1.99
C ALA A 62 -12.89 -1.59 -2.39
N PRO A 63 -13.58 -2.45 -3.15
CA PRO A 63 -12.94 -3.58 -3.80
C PRO A 63 -11.75 -3.14 -4.65
N TYR A 64 -10.78 -4.04 -4.86
CA TYR A 64 -9.69 -3.76 -5.78
C TYR A 64 -10.20 -3.45 -7.17
N GLY A 65 -11.25 -4.13 -7.66
CA GLY A 65 -11.84 -3.87 -8.96
C GLY A 65 -12.56 -2.53 -9.13
N SER A 66 -12.75 -1.74 -8.08
CA SER A 66 -13.34 -0.40 -8.22
C SER A 66 -12.32 0.60 -8.75
N VAL A 67 -12.71 1.45 -9.70
CA VAL A 67 -11.88 2.57 -10.16
C VAL A 67 -11.56 3.51 -8.99
N THR A 68 -10.35 4.06 -8.97
CA THR A 68 -9.91 5.07 -8.00
C THR A 68 -9.44 6.31 -8.74
N ALA A 69 -9.97 7.46 -8.37
CA ALA A 69 -9.53 8.76 -8.85
C ALA A 69 -8.68 9.46 -7.79
N VAL A 70 -7.80 10.38 -8.20
CA VAL A 70 -7.00 11.20 -7.29
C VAL A 70 -7.88 11.93 -6.28
N LYS A 71 -9.04 12.46 -6.71
CA LYS A 71 -10.00 13.15 -5.84
C LYS A 71 -10.59 12.28 -4.72
N ASP A 72 -10.56 10.96 -4.87
CA ASP A 72 -11.06 10.02 -3.86
C ASP A 72 -10.04 9.86 -2.70
N LEU A 73 -8.77 10.20 -2.96
CA LEU A 73 -7.66 10.01 -2.02
C LEU A 73 -7.06 11.32 -1.52
N ALA A 74 -6.98 12.36 -2.35
CA ALA A 74 -6.34 13.63 -2.06
C ALA A 74 -7.37 14.74 -1.80
N ALA A 75 -8.13 14.61 -0.70
CA ALA A 75 -9.13 15.61 -0.30
C ALA A 75 -8.51 16.95 0.10
N PHE A 76 -7.24 16.96 0.49
CA PHE A 76 -6.49 18.16 0.87
C PHE A 76 -5.21 18.31 0.03
N PRO A 77 -4.79 19.56 -0.26
CA PRO A 77 -3.44 19.82 -0.75
C PRO A 77 -2.38 19.23 0.20
N ALA A 78 -1.25 18.76 -0.34
CA ALA A 78 -0.19 18.09 0.43
C ALA A 78 0.27 18.88 1.68
N ARG A 79 0.28 20.21 1.62
CA ARG A 79 0.77 21.09 2.69
C ARG A 79 -0.29 21.63 3.66
N ASP A 80 -1.57 21.48 3.30
CA ASP A 80 -2.68 22.09 4.04
C ASP A 80 -3.59 21.03 4.69
N SER A 81 -3.12 19.78 4.73
CA SER A 81 -3.88 18.68 5.34
C SER A 81 -3.94 18.85 6.86
N PRO A 82 -5.13 18.72 7.48
CA PRO A 82 -5.25 18.66 8.94
C PRO A 82 -4.76 17.31 9.49
N TYR A 83 -4.33 16.39 8.63
CA TYR A 83 -3.83 15.07 8.99
C TYR A 83 -2.34 14.97 8.75
N LYS A 84 -1.62 14.49 9.76
CA LYS A 84 -0.16 14.27 9.67
C LYS A 84 0.21 13.04 8.86
N PHE A 85 -0.63 11.99 8.90
CA PHE A 85 -0.30 10.68 8.34
C PHE A 85 -1.38 10.15 7.41
N VAL A 86 -0.95 9.25 6.53
CA VAL A 86 -1.79 8.40 5.71
C VAL A 86 -1.48 6.96 6.05
N LEU A 87 -2.54 6.13 6.16
CA LEU A 87 -2.43 4.68 6.18
C LEU A 87 -3.01 4.14 4.87
N MET A 88 -2.19 3.42 4.12
CA MET A 88 -2.59 2.73 2.90
C MET A 88 -2.45 1.23 3.10
N ALA A 89 -3.50 0.47 2.80
CA ALA A 89 -3.55 -0.95 3.12
C ALA A 89 -4.40 -1.78 2.15
N ALA A 90 -4.15 -3.08 2.16
CA ALA A 90 -4.96 -4.11 1.54
C ALA A 90 -5.62 -5.01 2.60
N LYS A 91 -6.83 -5.48 2.32
CA LYS A 91 -7.50 -6.55 3.08
C LYS A 91 -7.91 -7.65 2.13
N ASP A 92 -7.84 -8.90 2.58
CA ASP A 92 -8.27 -10.04 1.77
C ASP A 92 -9.80 -10.09 1.55
N ARG A 93 -10.56 -9.45 2.46
CA ARG A 93 -12.03 -9.37 2.45
C ARG A 93 -12.54 -8.15 3.20
N ILE A 94 -13.81 -7.80 2.97
CA ILE A 94 -14.45 -6.59 3.53
C ILE A 94 -14.51 -6.59 5.06
N ASP A 95 -14.79 -7.74 5.65
CA ASP A 95 -15.01 -8.00 7.07
C ASP A 95 -13.74 -8.39 7.84
N SER A 96 -12.58 -8.43 7.17
CA SER A 96 -11.30 -8.73 7.81
C SER A 96 -10.97 -7.70 8.89
N ASP A 97 -10.49 -8.13 10.05
CA ASP A 97 -9.86 -7.30 11.08
C ASP A 97 -8.33 -7.23 10.92
N VAL A 98 -7.81 -7.92 9.90
CA VAL A 98 -6.39 -7.97 9.52
C VAL A 98 -6.19 -7.19 8.21
N TYR A 99 -5.14 -6.36 8.17
CA TYR A 99 -4.54 -5.91 6.91
C TYR A 99 -3.57 -6.97 6.42
N SER A 100 -3.75 -7.46 5.18
CA SER A 100 -2.78 -8.39 4.59
C SER A 100 -1.46 -7.69 4.26
N LEU A 101 -1.54 -6.40 3.93
CA LEU A 101 -0.40 -5.52 3.65
C LEU A 101 -0.77 -4.08 4.02
N ALA A 102 0.09 -3.36 4.74
CA ALA A 102 -0.15 -1.97 5.11
C ALA A 102 1.16 -1.19 5.32
N ALA A 103 1.10 0.12 5.13
CA ALA A 103 2.16 1.05 5.48
C ALA A 103 1.56 2.39 5.94
N ILE A 104 2.32 3.12 6.77
CA ILE A 104 2.00 4.47 7.24
C ILE A 104 3.08 5.43 6.76
N GLY A 105 2.67 6.53 6.14
CA GLY A 105 3.55 7.60 5.68
C GLY A 105 3.05 8.97 6.12
N HIS A 106 3.94 9.97 6.12
CA HIS A 106 3.55 11.37 6.27
C HIS A 106 2.67 11.80 5.09
N TYR A 107 1.58 12.51 5.37
CA TYR A 107 0.62 12.93 4.34
C TYR A 107 1.29 13.66 3.18
N GLU A 108 2.19 14.60 3.50
CA GLU A 108 2.90 15.40 2.50
C GLU A 108 3.82 14.56 1.60
N GLU A 109 4.48 13.54 2.14
CA GLU A 109 5.39 12.68 1.39
C GLU A 109 4.63 11.69 0.50
N VAL A 110 3.56 11.08 1.02
CA VAL A 110 2.70 10.15 0.26
C VAL A 110 2.06 10.84 -0.96
N PHE A 111 1.65 12.11 -0.83
CA PHE A 111 1.05 12.89 -1.92
C PHE A 111 2.05 13.76 -2.69
N THR A 112 3.35 13.63 -2.44
CA THR A 112 4.35 14.31 -3.28
C THR A 112 4.45 13.62 -4.64
N GLN A 113 4.12 14.35 -5.69
CA GLN A 113 4.11 13.81 -7.06
C GLN A 113 5.52 13.35 -7.50
N THR A 114 5.59 12.12 -7.96
CA THR A 114 6.77 11.55 -8.62
C THR A 114 6.78 11.86 -10.11
N MET A 115 7.94 12.27 -10.64
CA MET A 115 8.07 12.80 -12.01
C MET A 115 8.45 11.75 -13.06
N CYS A 116 8.82 10.54 -12.65
CA CYS A 116 9.24 9.46 -13.55
C CYS A 116 8.65 8.10 -13.16
N ASN A 117 8.73 7.11 -14.06
CA ASN A 117 8.19 5.76 -13.83
C ASN A 117 8.99 4.94 -12.81
N ALA A 118 10.24 5.31 -12.54
CA ALA A 118 11.12 4.61 -11.60
C ALA A 118 11.48 5.49 -10.39
N CYS A 119 10.65 6.49 -10.11
CA CYS A 119 10.86 7.45 -9.03
C CYS A 119 9.97 7.06 -7.85
N ALA A 120 10.56 6.93 -6.67
CA ALA A 120 9.87 6.82 -5.39
C ALA A 120 10.55 7.74 -4.36
N ARG A 121 9.85 8.02 -3.26
CA ARG A 121 10.35 8.83 -2.15
C ARG A 121 10.37 7.96 -0.89
N LEU A 122 11.50 7.97 -0.19
CA LEU A 122 11.64 7.27 1.07
C LEU A 122 10.97 8.09 2.18
N ASP A 123 10.02 7.49 2.87
CA ASP A 123 9.42 8.02 4.09
C ASP A 123 9.05 6.87 5.03
N ARG A 124 9.44 6.98 6.30
CA ARG A 124 9.17 5.97 7.35
C ARG A 124 9.53 4.54 6.92
N ASP A 125 10.74 4.36 6.39
CA ASP A 125 11.27 3.07 5.90
C ASP A 125 10.47 2.42 4.76
N VAL A 126 9.71 3.23 4.02
CA VAL A 126 8.87 2.79 2.90
C VAL A 126 9.09 3.71 1.70
N TRP A 127 9.15 3.13 0.50
CA TRP A 127 9.28 3.87 -0.75
C TRP A 127 7.90 4.14 -1.35
N TRP A 128 7.46 5.39 -1.26
CA TRP A 128 6.17 5.86 -1.75
C TRP A 128 6.28 6.40 -3.17
N TYR A 129 5.24 6.19 -3.97
CA TYR A 129 5.11 6.83 -5.26
C TYR A 129 3.68 7.30 -5.48
N PHE A 130 3.56 8.47 -6.09
CA PHE A 130 2.29 9.08 -6.46
C PHE A 130 2.44 9.73 -7.81
N ARG A 131 1.82 9.14 -8.83
CA ARG A 131 1.82 9.65 -10.20
C ARG A 131 0.37 9.73 -10.69
N PRO A 132 -0.27 10.91 -10.57
CA PRO A 132 -1.63 11.14 -11.07
C PRO A 132 -1.83 10.62 -12.50
N GLY A 133 -3.00 10.04 -12.78
CA GLY A 133 -3.29 9.38 -14.05
C GLY A 133 -2.58 8.04 -14.30
N ILE A 134 -1.75 7.57 -13.35
CA ILE A 134 -1.03 6.31 -13.48
C ILE A 134 -1.23 5.44 -12.25
N ALA A 135 -0.57 5.77 -11.13
CA ALA A 135 -0.63 4.92 -9.95
C ALA A 135 -0.22 5.64 -8.65
N ILE A 136 -0.68 5.09 -7.54
CA ILE A 136 -0.22 5.38 -6.19
C ILE A 136 0.07 4.08 -5.46
N GLY A 137 1.06 4.09 -4.57
CA GLY A 137 1.38 2.92 -3.79
C GLY A 137 2.68 3.05 -3.04
N PHE A 138 3.16 1.90 -2.57
CA PHE A 138 4.40 1.80 -1.85
C PHE A 138 5.13 0.47 -2.09
N ALA A 139 6.42 0.45 -1.77
CA ALA A 139 7.30 -0.72 -1.80
C ALA A 139 8.30 -0.66 -0.65
N ALA A 140 8.90 -1.79 -0.29
CA ALA A 140 9.99 -1.85 0.69
C ALA A 140 11.35 -1.43 0.11
N SER A 141 11.52 -1.51 -1.22
CA SER A 141 12.72 -1.06 -1.94
C SER A 141 12.45 0.11 -2.89
N SER A 142 13.50 0.82 -3.27
CA SER A 142 13.44 1.94 -4.23
C SER A 142 13.13 1.51 -5.66
N ASP A 143 13.26 0.23 -5.95
CA ASP A 143 13.16 -0.33 -7.29
C ASP A 143 11.69 -0.43 -7.69
N VAL A 144 11.10 0.67 -8.15
CA VAL A 144 9.72 0.70 -8.64
C VAL A 144 9.71 0.85 -10.16
N LEU A 145 8.72 0.27 -10.84
CA LEU A 145 8.53 0.52 -12.26
C LEU A 145 7.05 0.63 -12.62
N LEU A 146 6.59 1.88 -12.69
CA LEU A 146 5.23 2.22 -13.06
C LEU A 146 5.01 2.08 -14.56
N ASN A 147 3.96 1.36 -14.93
CA ASN A 147 3.42 1.32 -16.28
C ASN A 147 1.96 1.81 -16.25
N LYS A 148 1.23 1.69 -17.37
CA LYS A 148 -0.17 2.16 -17.47
C LYS A 148 -1.15 1.47 -16.51
N VAL A 149 -0.80 0.30 -15.97
CA VAL A 149 -1.64 -0.47 -15.07
C VAL A 149 -1.16 -0.42 -13.61
N GLY A 150 0.09 -0.07 -13.33
CA GLY A 150 0.61 0.05 -11.97
C GLY A 150 2.09 -0.29 -11.85
N ASP A 151 2.54 -0.65 -10.65
CA ASP A 151 3.91 -1.12 -10.40
C ASP A 151 4.12 -2.56 -10.89
N SER A 152 4.84 -2.68 -11.99
CA SER A 152 5.01 -3.90 -12.78
C SER A 152 6.28 -4.69 -12.47
N ILE A 153 7.13 -4.18 -11.59
CA ILE A 153 8.39 -4.86 -11.32
C ILE A 153 8.13 -6.19 -10.61
N SER A 154 8.83 -7.23 -11.06
CA SER A 154 8.87 -8.53 -10.38
C SER A 154 10.28 -8.71 -9.89
N LEU A 155 10.56 -8.21 -8.68
CA LEU A 155 11.80 -8.50 -7.99
C LEU A 155 11.71 -9.89 -7.33
N ASP A 156 12.64 -10.17 -6.42
CA ASP A 156 12.56 -11.34 -5.57
C ASP A 156 11.20 -11.44 -4.84
N GLN A 157 10.90 -12.64 -4.35
CA GLN A 157 9.61 -12.93 -3.74
C GLN A 157 9.39 -12.12 -2.45
N GLU A 158 10.45 -11.76 -1.74
CA GLU A 158 10.38 -11.05 -0.45
C GLU A 158 9.95 -9.60 -0.65
N ASP A 159 10.60 -8.88 -1.55
CA ASP A 159 10.26 -7.52 -1.90
C ASP A 159 8.89 -7.46 -2.62
N ALA A 160 8.58 -8.43 -3.48
CA ALA A 160 7.28 -8.49 -4.13
C ALA A 160 6.11 -8.63 -3.14
N GLN A 161 6.30 -9.33 -2.00
CA GLN A 161 5.30 -9.44 -0.93
C GLN A 161 5.00 -8.11 -0.25
N GLN A 162 5.92 -7.15 -0.30
CA GLN A 162 5.87 -5.88 0.43
C GLN A 162 5.48 -4.69 -0.46
N ARG A 163 4.77 -4.96 -1.56
CA ARG A 163 4.35 -3.94 -2.54
C ARG A 163 2.85 -3.80 -2.65
N LEU A 164 2.38 -2.55 -2.66
CA LEU A 164 0.98 -2.22 -2.88
C LEU A 164 0.90 -1.18 -4.00
N SER A 165 0.01 -1.39 -4.98
CA SER A 165 -0.11 -0.49 -6.14
C SER A 165 -1.57 -0.38 -6.62
N TRP A 166 -2.08 0.84 -6.69
CA TRP A 166 -3.39 1.14 -7.24
C TRP A 166 -3.28 2.02 -8.47
N THR A 167 -4.01 1.69 -9.53
CA THR A 167 -4.16 2.56 -10.70
C THR A 167 -4.98 3.80 -10.33
N LEU A 168 -4.59 4.96 -10.86
CA LEU A 168 -5.30 6.23 -10.64
C LEU A 168 -5.87 6.80 -11.93
N ASP A 169 -7.09 7.33 -11.86
CA ASP A 169 -7.81 8.03 -12.92
C ASP A 169 -7.97 7.22 -14.23
N GLY A 170 -7.78 5.91 -14.16
CA GLY A 170 -7.96 4.98 -15.27
C GLY A 170 -9.37 4.38 -15.32
N VAL A 171 -9.54 3.38 -16.18
CA VAL A 171 -10.78 2.57 -16.26
C VAL A 171 -10.72 1.32 -15.41
N ASN A 172 -9.55 1.01 -14.85
CA ASN A 172 -9.26 -0.21 -14.11
C ASN A 172 -9.19 0.06 -12.60
N GLY A 173 -9.37 -1.01 -11.82
CA GLY A 173 -9.17 -1.01 -10.38
C GLY A 173 -7.71 -0.98 -9.94
N GLY A 174 -7.44 -1.43 -8.71
CA GLY A 174 -6.08 -1.57 -8.19
C GLY A 174 -5.32 -2.71 -8.86
N TYR A 175 -3.99 -2.63 -8.85
CA TYR A 175 -3.13 -3.56 -9.59
C TYR A 175 -2.52 -4.65 -8.72
N ARG A 176 -2.00 -4.28 -7.55
CA ARG A 176 -1.18 -5.18 -6.72
C ARG A 176 -1.45 -5.04 -5.22
N ALA A 177 -1.43 -6.19 -4.54
CA ALA A 177 -1.29 -6.34 -3.09
C ALA A 177 -0.36 -7.52 -2.77
N GLY A 178 0.89 -7.23 -2.42
CA GLY A 178 1.95 -8.20 -2.25
C GLY A 178 2.19 -9.01 -3.53
N LEU A 179 2.14 -10.35 -3.42
CA LEU A 179 2.29 -11.26 -4.56
C LEU A 179 1.07 -11.31 -5.48
N SER A 180 -0.08 -10.79 -5.04
CA SER A 180 -1.28 -10.77 -5.87
C SER A 180 -1.20 -9.60 -6.83
N VAL A 181 -1.20 -9.88 -8.14
CA VAL A 181 -1.16 -8.89 -9.23
C VAL A 181 -2.41 -9.01 -10.10
N ASN A 182 -2.65 -8.02 -10.97
CA ASN A 182 -3.82 -7.94 -11.85
C ASN A 182 -5.16 -7.95 -11.08
N LEU A 183 -5.21 -7.27 -9.93
CA LEU A 183 -6.39 -7.22 -9.08
C LEU A 183 -7.52 -6.30 -9.60
N ALA A 184 -7.40 -5.80 -10.83
CA ALA A 184 -8.31 -4.81 -11.42
C ALA A 184 -9.76 -5.31 -11.58
N GLU A 185 -10.00 -6.62 -11.44
CA GLU A 185 -11.33 -7.24 -11.48
C GLU A 185 -11.70 -7.91 -10.14
N ASP A 186 -10.84 -7.83 -9.12
CA ASP A 186 -11.06 -8.50 -7.83
C ASP A 186 -12.12 -7.76 -7.00
N SER A 187 -13.26 -8.42 -6.78
CA SER A 187 -14.38 -7.89 -6.00
C SER A 187 -14.30 -8.20 -4.50
N LYS A 188 -13.36 -9.04 -4.07
CA LYS A 188 -13.21 -9.53 -2.69
C LYS A 188 -12.15 -8.74 -1.94
N GLN A 189 -10.94 -8.65 -2.50
CA GLN A 189 -9.85 -7.89 -1.87
C GLN A 189 -10.22 -6.42 -1.80
N ARG A 190 -9.80 -5.72 -0.75
CA ARG A 190 -10.15 -4.33 -0.49
C ARG A 190 -8.93 -3.42 -0.49
N LYS A 191 -9.10 -2.25 -1.10
CA LYS A 191 -8.23 -1.08 -0.99
C LYS A 191 -8.70 -0.26 0.19
N VAL A 192 -7.83 0.04 1.14
CA VAL A 192 -8.15 0.85 2.32
C VAL A 192 -7.19 2.02 2.40
N PHE A 193 -7.76 3.23 2.50
CA PHE A 193 -7.03 4.48 2.65
C PHE A 193 -7.62 5.26 3.82
N LYS A 194 -6.77 5.63 4.77
CA LYS A 194 -7.18 6.40 5.95
C LYS A 194 -6.28 7.62 6.13
N TYR A 195 -6.86 8.70 6.63
CA TYR A 195 -6.10 9.82 7.16
C TYR A 195 -5.97 9.68 8.67
N CYS A 196 -4.79 9.93 9.21
CA CYS A 196 -4.49 9.67 10.62
C CYS A 196 -3.78 10.85 11.29
N ASN A 197 -4.04 11.01 12.58
CA ASN A 197 -3.34 11.91 13.49
C ASN A 197 -2.91 11.15 14.75
N ILE A 198 -1.93 11.66 15.49
CA ILE A 198 -1.59 11.14 16.83
C ILE A 198 -2.74 11.45 17.78
N ARG A 199 -3.20 10.48 18.58
CA ARG A 199 -4.21 10.72 19.62
C ARG A 199 -3.62 11.62 20.70
N ALA A 200 -4.36 12.66 21.08
CA ALA A 200 -3.96 13.61 22.14
C ALA A 200 -3.59 12.92 23.47
N ASN A 201 -4.26 11.81 23.81
CA ASN A 201 -4.01 11.08 25.05
C ASN A 201 -2.63 10.39 25.11
N ARG A 202 -1.92 10.24 23.98
CA ARG A 202 -0.53 9.74 23.99
C ARG A 202 0.49 10.81 24.40
N LEU A 203 0.16 12.09 24.24
CA LEU A 203 1.08 13.19 24.55
C LEU A 203 1.20 13.44 26.07
N GLN A 204 0.26 12.96 26.89
CA GLN A 204 0.22 13.27 28.32
C GLN A 204 1.19 12.46 29.19
N PRO A 205 1.37 11.13 29.04
CA PRO A 205 2.19 10.37 29.98
C PRO A 205 3.69 10.66 29.86
N ALA A 206 4.20 10.89 28.65
CA ALA A 206 5.63 11.14 28.43
C ALA A 206 6.07 12.50 28.99
N VAL A 207 5.28 13.55 28.77
CA VAL A 207 5.54 14.89 29.32
C VAL A 207 5.40 14.91 30.84
N GLN A 208 4.47 14.14 31.41
CA GLN A 208 4.32 14.00 32.85
C GLN A 208 5.48 13.22 33.50
N ALA A 209 6.02 12.21 32.83
CA ALA A 209 7.18 11.46 33.31
C ALA A 209 8.48 12.27 33.20
N GLU A 210 8.66 13.05 32.14
CA GLU A 210 9.89 13.80 31.89
C GLU A 210 9.97 15.10 32.71
N MET A 211 8.84 15.74 33.04
CA MET A 211 8.85 16.91 33.92
C MET A 211 9.09 16.60 35.39
N GLY A 212 9.20 15.32 35.78
CA GLY A 212 9.61 14.91 37.13
C GLY A 212 8.82 15.58 38.25
N ILE A 213 7.57 15.99 37.99
CA ILE A 213 6.73 16.64 39.01
C ILE A 213 6.25 15.52 39.92
N PRO A 214 6.75 15.40 41.16
CA PRO A 214 6.19 14.46 42.09
C PRO A 214 4.72 14.81 42.25
N SER A 215 3.84 13.84 41.97
CA SER A 215 2.41 13.92 42.25
C SER A 215 2.22 14.04 43.76
N SER A 216 2.41 15.23 44.30
CA SER A 216 2.29 15.53 45.72
C SER A 216 1.14 16.53 45.93
N PRO A 217 0.14 16.19 46.77
CA PRO A 217 -1.01 17.05 47.01
C PRO A 217 -0.70 18.02 48.14
N HIS A 218 -0.13 19.19 47.84
CA HIS A 218 0.00 20.25 48.85
C HIS A 218 -0.37 21.64 48.30
N LEU A 219 -1.57 22.05 48.73
CA LEU A 219 -2.03 23.37 49.23
C LEU A 219 -1.65 24.67 48.48
N PRO A 220 -2.57 25.64 48.41
CA PRO A 220 -2.39 26.88 47.68
C PRO A 220 -1.43 27.83 48.42
N LEU A 221 -0.30 28.17 47.80
CA LEU A 221 0.50 29.32 48.21
C LEU A 221 0.12 30.55 47.36
N ILE A 222 -0.33 31.59 48.05
CA ILE A 222 -0.53 32.94 47.53
C ILE A 222 0.84 33.51 47.20
N VAL A 223 1.08 33.85 45.92
CA VAL A 223 2.29 34.57 45.48
C VAL A 223 1.90 35.95 44.95
N PRO A 224 2.52 37.05 45.42
CA PRO A 224 2.25 38.41 44.96
C PRO A 224 2.89 38.70 43.58
N PRO A 225 2.42 39.74 42.87
CA PRO A 225 2.87 40.04 41.51
C PRO A 225 4.25 40.71 41.50
N LEU A 226 5.21 40.12 40.78
CA LEU A 226 6.50 40.74 40.46
C LEU A 226 6.47 41.37 39.06
N GLN A 227 6.87 42.64 39.01
CA GLN A 227 6.95 43.49 37.82
C GLN A 227 8.10 43.08 36.89
N CYS A 228 7.84 43.11 35.58
CA CYS A 228 8.84 42.88 34.53
C CYS A 228 9.74 44.11 34.31
N PRO A 229 11.07 43.93 34.12
CA PRO A 229 11.92 44.94 33.52
C PRO A 229 11.88 44.89 31.98
N PRO A 230 12.16 46.01 31.29
CA PRO A 230 12.04 46.13 29.83
C PRO A 230 13.12 45.35 29.07
N GLN A 231 12.71 44.61 28.03
CA GLN A 231 13.59 43.89 27.12
C GLN A 231 14.25 44.82 26.09
N ARG A 232 15.56 44.64 25.87
CA ARG A 232 16.31 45.24 24.76
C ARG A 232 16.19 44.37 23.50
N ILE A 233 15.94 45.04 22.38
CA ILE A 233 15.88 44.51 21.01
C ILE A 233 17.29 44.14 20.53
N PRO A 234 17.54 42.92 20.02
CA PRO A 234 18.76 42.61 19.28
C PRO A 234 18.63 42.99 17.80
N THR A 235 19.60 43.79 17.34
CA THR A 235 19.81 44.23 15.96
C THR A 235 20.14 43.07 15.03
N ALA A 236 19.49 43.03 13.86
CA ALA A 236 19.74 42.06 12.80
C ALA A 236 21.18 42.11 12.27
N ARG A 237 21.82 40.94 12.14
CA ARG A 237 23.07 40.76 11.40
C ARG A 237 22.79 40.17 10.02
N THR A 238 23.21 40.90 9.00
CA THR A 238 23.26 40.52 7.59
C THR A 238 24.21 39.34 7.36
N PRO A 239 23.80 38.26 6.68
CA PRO A 239 24.73 37.22 6.22
C PRO A 239 25.43 37.63 4.91
N SER A 240 26.76 37.63 4.97
CA SER A 240 27.68 37.80 3.85
C SER A 240 27.83 36.50 3.04
N LEU A 241 27.66 36.59 1.71
CA LEU A 241 27.89 35.50 0.75
C LEU A 241 29.38 35.17 0.61
N PRO A 242 29.79 33.87 0.60
CA PRO A 242 31.14 33.47 0.24
C PRO A 242 31.35 33.35 -1.29
N PRO A 243 32.59 33.54 -1.79
CA PRO A 243 32.89 33.59 -3.21
C PRO A 243 32.97 32.21 -3.88
N SER A 244 32.41 32.14 -5.09
CA SER A 244 32.45 31.00 -6.01
C SER A 244 33.88 30.61 -6.39
N ARG A 245 34.31 29.40 -6.01
CA ARG A 245 35.57 28.81 -6.46
C ARG A 245 35.30 27.84 -7.61
N SER A 246 35.61 28.29 -8.82
CA SER A 246 35.69 27.48 -10.04
C SER A 246 36.95 26.62 -9.99
N THR A 247 36.77 25.30 -10.04
CA THR A 247 37.86 24.34 -10.13
C THR A 247 37.61 23.48 -11.37
N ARG A 248 38.30 23.83 -12.45
CA ARG A 248 38.38 23.07 -13.70
C ARG A 248 39.45 22.00 -13.49
N HIS A 249 39.07 20.73 -13.53
CA HIS A 249 40.01 19.62 -13.68
C HIS A 249 39.78 18.96 -15.04
N PRO A 250 40.83 18.74 -15.86
CA PRO A 250 40.72 17.95 -17.07
C PRO A 250 40.75 16.45 -16.71
N GLN A 251 39.72 15.73 -17.16
CA GLN A 251 39.64 14.28 -17.02
C GLN A 251 40.20 13.64 -18.29
N THR A 252 41.37 13.01 -18.15
CA THR A 252 42.04 12.22 -19.18
C THR A 252 41.27 10.91 -19.36
N ALA A 253 40.76 10.65 -20.57
CA ALA A 253 40.08 9.41 -20.90
C ALA A 253 41.07 8.24 -21.01
N PRO A 254 40.76 7.05 -20.45
CA PRO A 254 41.51 5.83 -20.73
C PRO A 254 41.13 5.24 -22.11
N PRO A 255 42.05 4.56 -22.79
CA PRO A 255 41.83 3.99 -24.12
C PRO A 255 40.91 2.75 -24.07
N SER A 256 39.99 2.67 -25.03
CA SER A 256 39.12 1.52 -25.27
C SER A 256 39.93 0.26 -25.62
N PRO A 257 39.57 -0.93 -25.09
CA PRO A 257 40.12 -2.18 -25.55
C PRO A 257 39.50 -2.59 -26.90
N THR A 258 40.38 -2.80 -27.89
CA THR A 258 40.07 -3.38 -29.19
C THR A 258 39.64 -4.84 -29.01
N ILE A 259 38.39 -5.16 -29.34
CA ILE A 259 37.88 -6.54 -29.42
C ILE A 259 38.17 -7.07 -30.83
N PRO A 260 38.84 -8.24 -30.98
CA PRO A 260 39.03 -8.87 -32.29
C PRO A 260 37.71 -9.47 -32.79
N ALA A 261 37.46 -9.29 -34.09
CA ALA A 261 36.33 -9.83 -34.81
C ALA A 261 36.32 -11.37 -34.77
N PRO A 262 35.17 -12.02 -34.50
CA PRO A 262 35.04 -13.46 -34.69
C PRO A 262 34.80 -13.81 -36.15
N ASP A 263 35.53 -14.83 -36.57
CA ASP A 263 35.55 -15.43 -37.90
C ASP A 263 34.18 -15.92 -38.39
N SER A 264 34.03 -15.71 -39.69
CA SER A 264 33.00 -16.20 -40.61
C SER A 264 32.75 -17.71 -40.51
N LEU A 265 31.47 -18.10 -40.40
CA LEU A 265 31.00 -19.46 -40.68
C LEU A 265 29.78 -19.46 -41.62
N PRO A 266 29.57 -20.56 -42.38
CA PRO A 266 28.89 -20.57 -43.68
C PRO A 266 27.35 -20.64 -43.61
N PRO A 267 26.65 -20.35 -44.73
CA PRO A 267 25.19 -20.25 -44.76
C PRO A 267 24.53 -21.62 -44.66
N SER A 268 23.67 -21.80 -43.65
CA SER A 268 22.73 -22.93 -43.59
C SER A 268 21.38 -22.46 -44.10
N THR A 269 20.99 -22.96 -45.27
CA THR A 269 19.66 -22.84 -45.83
C THR A 269 18.67 -23.67 -45.02
N SER A 270 17.67 -23.03 -44.40
CA SER A 270 16.41 -23.70 -44.08
C SER A 270 15.27 -22.70 -44.20
N ALA A 271 14.43 -22.94 -45.20
CA ALA A 271 13.16 -22.26 -45.39
C ALA A 271 12.16 -22.84 -44.39
N PHE A 272 11.75 -22.03 -43.42
CA PHE A 272 10.49 -22.26 -42.72
C PHE A 272 9.59 -21.03 -42.91
N SER A 273 8.46 -21.32 -43.53
CA SER A 273 7.35 -20.41 -43.78
C SER A 273 6.72 -20.00 -42.45
N SER A 274 6.79 -18.71 -42.15
CA SER A 274 6.07 -18.09 -41.04
C SER A 274 4.86 -17.36 -41.61
N ALA A 275 3.67 -17.86 -41.28
CA ALA A 275 2.41 -17.17 -41.53
C ALA A 275 2.34 -15.86 -40.71
N PRO A 276 1.80 -14.76 -41.26
CA PRO A 276 1.69 -13.50 -40.55
C PRO A 276 0.60 -13.56 -39.45
N SER A 277 0.94 -13.04 -38.27
CA SER A 277 0.03 -12.80 -37.16
C SER A 277 -0.91 -11.60 -37.46
N PRO A 278 -2.19 -11.62 -37.05
CA PRO A 278 -3.20 -10.66 -37.48
C PRO A 278 -3.27 -9.34 -36.69
N PHE A 279 -2.17 -8.84 -36.10
CA PHE A 279 -2.22 -7.62 -35.26
C PHE A 279 -1.39 -6.41 -35.72
N ASP A 280 -0.83 -6.43 -36.95
CA ASP A 280 -0.07 -5.30 -37.51
C ASP A 280 -0.85 -4.51 -38.58
N LEU A 281 -2.05 -4.03 -38.23
CA LEU A 281 -2.73 -2.99 -39.01
C LEU A 281 -3.36 -1.99 -38.04
N LEU A 282 -2.65 -0.89 -37.80
CA LEU A 282 -3.16 0.49 -37.63
C LEU A 282 -2.00 1.39 -37.16
N ALA A 283 -1.07 1.68 -38.06
CA ALA A 283 -0.11 2.76 -37.87
C ALA A 283 0.30 3.33 -39.24
N SER A 284 -0.59 4.10 -39.85
CA SER A 284 -0.25 5.09 -40.88
C SER A 284 -1.50 5.94 -41.15
N ASP A 285 -1.64 7.05 -40.44
CA ASP A 285 -2.22 8.25 -41.02
C ASP A 285 -1.62 9.48 -40.32
N VAL A 286 -0.72 10.12 -41.07
CA VAL A 286 -0.08 11.39 -40.74
C VAL A 286 -1.05 12.48 -41.15
N LEU A 287 -1.82 13.01 -40.21
CA LEU A 287 -2.51 14.29 -40.39
C LEU A 287 -1.65 15.41 -39.79
N ALA A 288 -1.22 16.30 -40.67
CA ALA A 288 -0.52 17.53 -40.34
C ALA A 288 -1.39 18.41 -39.42
N LEU A 289 -0.96 18.55 -38.16
CA LEU A 289 -1.55 19.49 -37.21
C LEU A 289 -1.05 20.92 -37.51
N ALA A 290 -2.01 21.81 -37.76
CA ALA A 290 -1.80 23.25 -37.83
C ALA A 290 -1.26 23.81 -36.49
N PRO A 291 -0.51 24.92 -36.51
CA PRO A 291 0.04 25.52 -35.28
C PRO A 291 -1.08 26.04 -34.37
N LEU A 292 -1.01 25.64 -33.09
CA LEU A 292 -1.88 26.11 -32.02
C LEU A 292 -1.76 27.63 -31.80
N PRO A 293 -2.87 28.36 -31.63
CA PRO A 293 -2.83 29.78 -31.28
C PRO A 293 -2.29 29.99 -29.86
N ALA A 294 -1.53 31.07 -29.67
CA ALA A 294 -0.95 31.45 -28.40
C ALA A 294 -2.04 31.66 -27.32
N PRO A 295 -1.78 31.27 -26.06
CA PRO A 295 -2.74 31.44 -24.97
C PRO A 295 -2.97 32.93 -24.69
N LEU A 296 -4.25 33.33 -24.67
CA LEU A 296 -4.66 34.67 -24.25
C LEU A 296 -4.41 34.85 -22.74
N PRO A 297 -4.03 36.06 -22.29
CA PRO A 297 -3.83 36.35 -20.88
C PRO A 297 -5.18 36.27 -20.14
N MET A 298 -5.27 35.33 -19.20
CA MET A 298 -6.39 35.22 -18.25
C MET A 298 -6.34 36.40 -17.28
N SER A 299 -7.21 37.38 -17.49
CA SER A 299 -7.54 38.40 -16.50
C SER A 299 -8.29 37.74 -15.33
N TYR A 300 -7.70 37.78 -14.15
CA TYR A 300 -8.36 37.40 -12.91
C TYR A 300 -9.39 38.47 -12.55
N GLU A 301 -10.66 38.22 -12.87
CA GLU A 301 -11.76 38.99 -12.30
C GLU A 301 -11.91 38.61 -10.83
N THR A 302 -11.73 39.62 -9.96
CA THR A 302 -11.96 39.56 -8.53
C THR A 302 -13.39 39.11 -8.25
N MET A 303 -13.59 37.89 -7.75
CA MET A 303 -14.90 37.45 -7.28
C MET A 303 -15.30 38.22 -6.01
N PRO A 304 -16.56 38.67 -5.89
CA PRO A 304 -17.07 39.29 -4.67
C PRO A 304 -17.18 38.25 -3.53
N PRO A 305 -17.07 38.69 -2.26
CA PRO A 305 -17.10 37.78 -1.11
C PRO A 305 -18.46 37.09 -0.98
N LEU A 306 -18.45 35.75 -0.88
CA LEU A 306 -19.61 34.95 -0.53
C LEU A 306 -20.14 35.38 0.84
N SER A 307 -21.42 35.77 0.87
CA SER A 307 -22.16 35.99 2.10
C SER A 307 -22.39 34.66 2.82
N ALA A 308 -22.26 34.68 4.15
CA ALA A 308 -22.38 33.52 5.02
C ALA A 308 -23.76 32.83 4.87
N PRO A 309 -23.82 31.48 4.87
CA PRO A 309 -25.09 30.77 4.81
C PRO A 309 -25.88 30.95 6.11
N GLU A 310 -27.12 31.40 5.94
CA GLU A 310 -28.13 31.55 6.99
C GLU A 310 -28.50 30.16 7.53
N LEU A 311 -28.39 29.99 8.85
CA LEU A 311 -28.69 28.76 9.59
C LEU A 311 -30.18 28.42 9.46
N MET A 312 -30.50 27.40 8.66
CA MET A 312 -31.83 26.81 8.63
C MET A 312 -32.11 26.04 9.94
N PRO A 313 -33.32 26.15 10.51
CA PRO A 313 -33.69 25.43 11.73
C PRO A 313 -33.82 23.92 11.48
N LEU A 314 -33.28 23.13 12.42
CA LEU A 314 -33.34 21.67 12.40
C LEU A 314 -34.80 21.16 12.47
N PRO A 315 -35.14 20.09 11.71
CA PRO A 315 -36.46 19.48 11.81
C PRO A 315 -36.66 18.77 13.16
N PRO A 316 -37.91 18.73 13.68
CA PRO A 316 -38.20 18.09 14.95
C PRO A 316 -38.01 16.57 14.88
N THR A 317 -37.41 16.04 15.95
CA THR A 317 -37.13 14.62 16.14
C THR A 317 -38.43 13.82 16.27
N PRO A 318 -38.62 12.71 15.53
CA PRO A 318 -39.81 11.89 15.69
C PRO A 318 -39.79 11.13 17.04
N PRO A 319 -40.96 10.89 17.64
CA PRO A 319 -41.06 10.22 18.93
C PRO A 319 -40.63 8.76 18.85
N SER A 320 -39.90 8.34 19.89
CA SER A 320 -39.41 6.99 20.12
C SER A 320 -40.58 6.03 20.37
N GLU A 321 -40.89 5.20 19.39
CA GLU A 321 -41.91 4.16 19.49
C GLU A 321 -41.26 2.87 20.04
N LYS A 322 -41.47 2.62 21.34
CA LYS A 322 -41.23 1.31 21.96
C LYS A 322 -42.39 0.40 21.55
N GLY A 323 -42.16 -0.43 20.55
CA GLY A 323 -43.05 -1.52 20.16
C GLY A 323 -42.42 -2.87 20.47
N ASP A 324 -42.95 -3.54 21.49
CA ASP A 324 -42.71 -4.95 21.79
C ASP A 324 -43.13 -5.82 20.58
N PHE A 325 -42.21 -6.62 20.05
CA PHE A 325 -42.52 -7.60 19.01
C PHE A 325 -42.07 -8.99 19.43
N GLU A 326 -42.90 -9.60 20.27
CA GLU A 326 -42.82 -11.01 20.63
C GLU A 326 -43.86 -11.78 19.80
N GLY A 327 -43.39 -12.75 19.00
CA GLY A 327 -44.26 -13.78 18.42
C GLY A 327 -44.32 -13.83 16.89
N ARG A 328 -43.45 -14.65 16.29
CA ARG A 328 -43.88 -15.72 15.35
C ARG A 328 -42.69 -16.59 14.96
N ARG A 329 -42.69 -17.79 15.53
CA ARG A 329 -42.05 -18.95 14.91
C ARG A 329 -42.97 -19.48 13.83
N ASP A 330 -42.34 -20.03 12.79
CA ASP A 330 -42.77 -21.13 11.92
C ASP A 330 -42.75 -20.81 10.42
N ALA A 331 -42.20 -21.79 9.69
CA ALA A 331 -42.11 -21.97 8.24
C ALA A 331 -40.89 -21.34 7.52
N ALA A 332 -39.81 -22.14 7.41
CA ALA A 332 -39.14 -22.45 6.13
C ALA A 332 -37.98 -23.45 6.34
N VAL A 333 -38.32 -24.74 6.38
CA VAL A 333 -37.38 -25.84 6.09
C VAL A 333 -37.75 -26.34 4.69
N MET A 334 -36.78 -26.34 3.77
CA MET A 334 -36.67 -27.10 2.50
C MET A 334 -36.07 -26.24 1.36
N SER A 335 -34.76 -26.04 1.37
CA SER A 335 -33.98 -25.76 0.14
C SER A 335 -32.47 -25.91 0.40
N GLY A 336 -32.07 -27.09 0.90
CA GLY A 336 -30.69 -27.33 1.40
C GLY A 336 -29.87 -28.39 0.65
N SER A 337 -30.42 -29.10 -0.33
CA SER A 337 -29.76 -30.31 -0.86
C SER A 337 -29.29 -30.27 -2.31
N LEU A 338 -29.48 -29.18 -3.07
CA LEU A 338 -28.97 -29.11 -4.45
C LEU A 338 -27.64 -28.34 -4.60
N ILE A 339 -27.29 -27.45 -3.67
CA ILE A 339 -26.09 -26.61 -3.78
C ILE A 339 -24.81 -27.36 -3.33
N ALA A 340 -24.93 -28.36 -2.47
CA ALA A 340 -23.78 -29.14 -1.99
C ALA A 340 -23.16 -30.07 -3.05
N VAL A 341 -23.95 -30.56 -4.02
CA VAL A 341 -23.45 -31.51 -5.03
C VAL A 341 -22.71 -30.79 -6.17
N VAL A 342 -23.11 -29.56 -6.51
CA VAL A 342 -22.46 -28.78 -7.57
C VAL A 342 -21.11 -28.19 -7.11
N SER A 343 -20.95 -27.88 -5.83
CA SER A 343 -19.69 -27.32 -5.28
C SER A 343 -18.56 -28.37 -5.24
N GLY A 344 -18.87 -29.64 -4.97
CA GLY A 344 -17.87 -30.72 -4.94
C GLY A 344 -17.26 -31.05 -6.31
N ALA A 345 -18.08 -31.03 -7.37
CA ALA A 345 -17.61 -31.35 -8.73
C ALA A 345 -16.70 -30.25 -9.30
N ILE A 346 -16.99 -28.98 -9.02
CA ILE A 346 -16.15 -27.85 -9.46
C ILE A 346 -14.82 -27.85 -8.70
N GLY A 347 -14.83 -28.17 -7.41
CA GLY A 347 -13.61 -28.29 -6.60
C GLY A 347 -12.65 -29.37 -7.12
N ALA A 348 -13.18 -30.56 -7.47
CA ALA A 348 -12.37 -31.65 -8.01
C ALA A 348 -11.76 -31.32 -9.38
N ALA A 349 -12.50 -30.63 -10.25
CA ALA A 349 -12.01 -30.21 -11.56
C ALA A 349 -10.86 -29.18 -11.47
N LEU A 350 -10.95 -28.23 -10.53
CA LEU A 350 -9.90 -27.25 -10.30
C LEU A 350 -8.61 -27.87 -9.74
N VAL A 351 -8.72 -28.82 -8.82
CA VAL A 351 -7.55 -29.56 -8.29
C VAL A 351 -6.88 -30.36 -9.41
N LEU A 352 -7.65 -31.02 -10.27
CA LEU A 352 -7.11 -31.76 -11.41
C LEU A 352 -6.38 -30.85 -12.41
N LEU A 353 -6.94 -29.66 -12.71
CA LEU A 353 -6.31 -28.66 -13.56
C LEU A 353 -4.99 -28.15 -12.98
N CYS A 354 -4.93 -27.89 -11.67
CA CYS A 354 -3.68 -27.49 -11.01
C CYS A 354 -2.61 -28.59 -11.10
N VAL A 355 -2.96 -29.85 -10.87
CA VAL A 355 -2.01 -30.97 -10.96
C VAL A 355 -1.49 -31.14 -12.40
N LEU A 356 -2.37 -31.02 -13.40
CA LEU A 356 -1.97 -31.10 -14.82
C LEU A 356 -1.07 -29.92 -15.23
N ALA A 357 -1.35 -28.71 -14.75
CA ALA A 357 -0.52 -27.54 -15.01
C ALA A 357 0.87 -27.69 -14.37
N SER A 358 0.96 -28.19 -13.13
CA SER A 358 2.24 -28.47 -12.47
C SER A 358 3.04 -29.54 -13.22
N ALA A 359 2.40 -30.64 -13.63
CA ALA A 359 3.04 -31.71 -14.39
C ALA A 359 3.55 -31.22 -15.77
N TRP A 360 2.78 -30.39 -16.46
CA TRP A 360 3.17 -29.78 -17.72
C TRP A 360 4.39 -28.86 -17.55
N CYS A 361 4.39 -28.02 -16.51
CA CYS A 361 5.48 -27.11 -16.22
C CYS A 361 6.78 -27.87 -15.85
N GLN A 362 6.67 -28.98 -15.13
CA GLN A 362 7.80 -29.83 -14.78
C GLN A 362 8.38 -30.56 -15.99
N ARG A 363 7.53 -31.05 -16.91
CA ARG A 363 7.95 -31.68 -18.16
C ARG A 363 8.65 -30.70 -19.11
N ARG A 364 8.19 -29.45 -19.15
CA ARG A 364 8.82 -28.38 -19.95
C ARG A 364 10.22 -28.03 -19.44
N ARG A 365 10.44 -28.05 -18.12
CA ARG A 365 11.79 -27.86 -17.54
C ARG A 365 12.76 -28.99 -17.87
N GLN A 366 12.28 -30.23 -17.96
CA GLN A 366 13.14 -31.38 -18.28
C GLN A 366 13.50 -31.49 -19.76
N GLY A 367 12.74 -30.88 -20.67
CA GLY A 367 13.07 -30.82 -22.10
C GLY A 367 13.97 -29.66 -22.52
N LEU A 368 14.36 -28.80 -21.57
CA LEU A 368 15.24 -27.63 -21.76
C LEU A 368 16.64 -27.83 -21.13
N GLN A 369 16.87 -28.98 -20.48
CA GLN A 369 18.19 -29.47 -20.06
C GLN A 369 18.61 -30.58 -21.01
#